data_AF-A0A938TEK3-F1
#
_entry.id   AF-A0A938TEK3-F1
#
_cell.length_a   1.000
_cell.length_b   1.000
_cell.length_c   1.000
_cell.angle_alpha   90.00
_cell.angle_beta   90.00
_cell.angle_gamma   90.00
#
_symmetry.space_group_name_H-M   'P 1'
#
loop_
_entity.id
_entity.type
_entity.pdbx_description
1 polymer ?
#
loop_
_entity_poly.entity_id
_entity_poly.type
_entity_poly.pdbx_seq_one_letter_code
_entity_poly.pdbx_strand_id
1 'polypeptide(L)'
;MRCNDSSHPIVKGIDWSTIPALLGFNETKIHKDATSLIDIRNGDSWYPLFALREFGKGLVTCWMSGASPHWGINFMKWKEYKKFWQQVFLYAK
;
A
#
# COMPACT_ATOMS: atom_id res chain seq x y z
N MET A 1 1.20 -7.06 7.73
CA MET A 1 0.35 -6.56 6.61
C MET A 1 -0.25 -7.76 5.90
N ARG A 2 -1.36 -7.58 5.17
CA ARG A 2 -1.98 -8.62 4.34
C ARG A 2 -2.06 -8.12 2.90
N CYS A 3 -1.60 -8.92 1.95
CA CYS A 3 -1.82 -8.68 0.53
C CYS A 3 -3.11 -9.39 0.11
N ASN A 4 -4.08 -8.63 -0.39
CA ASN A 4 -5.41 -9.13 -0.74
C ASN A 4 -5.45 -9.72 -2.16
N ASP A 5 -4.54 -9.28 -3.04
CA ASP A 5 -4.36 -9.81 -4.39
C ASP A 5 -2.88 -9.76 -4.78
N SER A 6 -2.16 -10.86 -4.54
CA SER A 6 -0.73 -10.98 -4.86
C SER A 6 -0.45 -11.10 -6.37
N SER A 7 -1.48 -11.28 -7.19
CA SER A 7 -1.37 -11.35 -8.65
C SER A 7 -1.42 -9.96 -9.31
N HIS A 8 -1.96 -8.96 -8.60
CA HIS A 8 -2.12 -7.61 -9.12
C HIS A 8 -0.77 -6.98 -9.51
N PRO A 9 -0.63 -6.40 -10.72
CA PRO A 9 0.66 -5.93 -11.24
C PRO A 9 1.44 -4.97 -10.32
N ILE A 10 0.75 -4.10 -9.59
CA ILE A 10 1.38 -3.14 -8.64
C ILE A 10 2.12 -3.84 -7.49
N VAL A 11 1.66 -5.01 -7.05
CA VAL A 11 2.18 -5.70 -5.85
C VAL A 11 2.78 -7.06 -6.18
N LYS A 12 2.80 -7.43 -7.46
CA LYS A 12 3.25 -8.73 -7.94
C LYS A 12 4.72 -8.94 -7.62
N GLY A 13 4.99 -10.06 -6.94
CA GLY A 13 6.34 -10.48 -6.56
C GLY A 13 6.98 -9.62 -5.47
N ILE A 14 6.21 -8.82 -4.73
CA ILE A 14 6.66 -8.15 -3.50
C ILE A 14 6.38 -9.07 -2.32
N ASP A 15 7.39 -9.31 -1.49
CA ASP A 15 7.23 -10.12 -0.28
C ASP A 15 6.73 -9.28 0.91
N TRP A 16 5.42 -9.06 0.96
CA TRP A 16 4.75 -8.31 2.02
C TRP A 16 4.87 -8.91 3.42
N SER A 17 5.36 -10.15 3.56
CA SER A 17 5.64 -10.73 4.88
C SER A 17 6.86 -10.09 5.55
N THR A 18 7.75 -9.48 4.75
CA THR A 18 9.01 -8.87 5.20
C THR A 18 8.92 -7.36 5.41
N ILE A 19 7.76 -6.75 5.15
CA ILE A 19 7.58 -5.32 5.35
C ILE A 19 7.82 -4.97 6.82
N PRO A 20 8.67 -3.97 7.12
CA PRO A 20 8.95 -3.62 8.50
C PRO A 20 7.77 -2.90 9.14
N ALA A 21 7.81 -2.79 10.46
CA ALA A 21 6.83 -2.01 11.22
C ALA A 21 6.82 -0.54 10.74
N LEU A 22 5.61 -0.06 10.43
CA LEU A 22 5.32 1.35 10.18
C LEU A 22 5.06 2.04 11.51
N LEU A 23 5.59 3.25 11.71
CA LEU A 23 5.42 3.99 12.98
C LEU A 23 4.12 4.80 13.04
N GLY A 24 3.29 4.71 11.99
CA GLY A 24 1.98 5.33 11.93
C GLY A 24 1.34 5.16 10.57
N PHE A 25 0.02 5.28 10.51
CA PHE A 25 -0.78 5.30 9.29
C PHE A 25 -2.10 6.02 9.58
N ASN A 26 -2.77 6.49 8.54
CA ASN A 26 -4.10 7.06 8.63
C ASN A 26 -5.13 5.94 8.56
N GLU A 27 -5.95 5.79 9.61
CA GLU A 27 -7.10 4.88 9.58
C GLU A 27 -8.19 5.45 8.66
N THR A 28 -8.61 4.65 7.68
CA THR A 28 -9.61 5.04 6.69
C THR A 28 -10.54 3.87 6.37
N LYS A 29 -11.63 4.17 5.66
CA LYS A 29 -12.55 3.16 5.11
C LYS A 29 -12.39 3.12 3.59
N ILE A 30 -12.44 1.92 3.03
CA ILE A 30 -12.35 1.74 1.58
C ILE A 30 -13.59 2.36 0.90
N HIS A 31 -13.37 3.09 -0.19
CA HIS A 31 -14.46 3.58 -1.02
C HIS A 31 -15.10 2.39 -1.76
N LYS A 32 -16.43 2.43 -2.00
CA LYS A 32 -17.17 1.32 -2.63
C LYS A 32 -16.61 0.85 -3.98
N ASP A 33 -16.09 1.79 -4.77
CA ASP A 33 -15.53 1.52 -6.11
C ASP A 33 -14.00 1.32 -6.08
N ALA A 34 -13.36 1.36 -4.90
CA ALA A 34 -11.92 1.19 -4.75
C ALA A 34 -11.56 -0.24 -4.33
N THR A 35 -10.37 -0.68 -4.73
CA THR A 35 -9.79 -1.96 -4.33
C THR A 35 -8.68 -1.71 -3.31
N SER A 36 -8.75 -2.36 -2.14
CA SER A 36 -7.61 -2.40 -1.21
C SER A 36 -6.69 -3.55 -1.59
N LEU A 37 -5.46 -3.25 -2.00
CA LEU A 37 -4.47 -4.29 -2.31
C LEU A 37 -3.72 -4.74 -1.07
N ILE A 38 -3.43 -3.81 -0.15
CA ILE A 38 -2.71 -4.10 1.09
C ILE A 38 -3.52 -3.58 2.27
N ASP A 39 -3.73 -4.43 3.26
CA ASP A 39 -4.31 -4.06 4.54
C ASP A 39 -3.25 -4.11 5.67
N ILE A 40 -3.43 -3.23 6.65
CA ILE A 40 -2.71 -3.22 7.91
C ILE A 40 -3.66 -3.54 9.06
N ARG A 41 -3.17 -4.32 10.03
CA ARG A 41 -3.93 -4.66 11.24
C ARG A 41 -3.60 -3.64 12.33
N ASN A 42 -4.62 -3.10 12.97
CA ASN A 42 -4.50 -2.34 14.23
C ASN A 42 -5.56 -2.88 15.21
N GLY A 43 -5.10 -3.45 16.34
CA GLY A 43 -5.95 -4.23 17.24
C GLY A 43 -6.60 -5.42 16.52
N ASP A 44 -7.92 -5.54 16.64
CA ASP A 44 -8.72 -6.61 16.00
C ASP A 44 -9.26 -6.24 14.62
N SER A 45 -8.94 -5.05 14.13
CA SER A 45 -9.46 -4.50 12.88
C SER A 45 -8.38 -4.47 11.79
N TRP A 46 -8.83 -4.68 10.55
CA TRP A 46 -8.02 -4.48 9.34
C TRP A 46 -8.43 -3.19 8.65
N TYR A 47 -7.45 -2.43 8.21
CA TYR A 47 -7.63 -1.14 7.55
C TYR A 47 -6.88 -1.13 6.21
N PRO A 48 -7.41 -0.45 5.18
CA PRO A 48 -6.69 -0.30 3.91
C PRO A 48 -5.42 0.51 4.13
N LEU A 49 -4.27 -0.08 3.76
CA LEU A 49 -2.96 0.57 3.79
C LEU A 49 -2.58 1.07 2.39
N PHE A 50 -2.89 0.29 1.35
CA PHE A 50 -2.68 0.67 -0.04
C PHE A 50 -3.90 0.29 -0.88
N ALA A 51 -4.50 1.30 -1.51
CA ALA A 51 -5.68 1.13 -2.34
C ALA A 51 -5.56 1.87 -3.67
N LEU A 52 -6.35 1.44 -4.66
CA LEU A 52 -6.49 2.09 -5.95
C LEU A 52 -7.96 2.19 -6.38
N ARG A 53 -8.25 3.19 -7.20
CA ARG A 53 -9.56 3.40 -7.81
C ARG A 53 -9.40 4.05 -9.18
N GLU A 54 -10.19 3.61 -10.15
CA GLU A 54 -10.35 4.35 -11.40
C GLU A 54 -11.28 5.56 -11.17
N PHE A 55 -10.87 6.73 -11.66
CA PHE A 55 -11.67 7.94 -11.60
C PHE A 55 -11.66 8.65 -12.95
N GLY A 56 -12.78 8.53 -13.67
CA GLY A 56 -12.84 8.95 -15.06
C GLY A 56 -11.88 8.13 -15.92
N LYS A 57 -10.92 8.80 -16.55
CA LYS A 57 -9.87 8.17 -17.36
C LYS A 57 -8.54 7.97 -16.61
N GLY A 58 -8.49 8.34 -15.34
CA GLY A 58 -7.27 8.29 -14.53
C GLY A 58 -7.31 7.20 -13.47
N LEU A 59 -6.13 6.83 -12.98
CA LEU A 59 -5.97 5.97 -11.82
C LEU A 59 -5.58 6.79 -10.58
N VAL A 60 -6.30 6.60 -9.49
CA VAL A 60 -5.96 7.17 -8.18
C VAL A 60 -5.42 6.06 -7.30
N THR A 61 -4.30 6.32 -6.62
CA THR A 61 -3.75 5.42 -5.60
C THR A 61 -3.60 6.16 -4.28
N CYS A 62 -3.75 5.43 -3.17
CA CYS A 62 -3.60 5.98 -1.83
C CYS A 62 -2.72 5.05 -0.99
N TRP A 63 -1.60 5.58 -0.49
CA TRP A 63 -0.75 4.95 0.52
C TRP A 63 -0.99 5.65 1.86
N MET A 64 -1.46 4.92 2.86
CA MET A 64 -1.95 5.52 4.10
C MET A 64 -0.88 5.77 5.16
N SER A 65 0.39 5.45 4.88
CA SER A 65 1.52 5.72 5.78
C SER A 65 2.52 6.70 5.15
N GLY A 66 3.66 6.95 5.82
CA GLY A 66 4.71 7.80 5.29
C GLY A 66 5.51 7.11 4.18
N ALA A 67 5.76 7.82 3.08
CA ALA A 67 6.83 7.48 2.13
C ALA A 67 8.21 8.02 2.59
N SER A 68 8.25 8.65 3.77
CA SER A 68 9.42 9.30 4.35
C SER A 68 9.30 9.29 5.89
N PRO A 69 10.31 9.78 6.63
CA PRO A 69 10.22 9.90 8.08
C PRO A 69 9.07 10.82 8.53
N HIS A 70 8.51 10.64 9.72
CA HIS A 70 8.89 9.67 10.74
C HIS A 70 8.17 8.31 10.60
N TRP A 71 6.93 8.27 10.07
CA TRP A 71 6.14 7.03 9.93
C TRP A 71 6.78 5.95 9.05
N GLY A 72 7.38 6.36 7.93
CA GLY A 72 7.97 5.47 6.94
C GLY A 72 9.45 5.16 7.14
N ILE A 73 10.06 5.53 8.27
CA ILE A 73 11.53 5.46 8.42
C ILE A 73 12.11 4.05 8.24
N ASN A 74 11.42 3.02 8.72
CA ASN A 74 11.81 1.62 8.51
C ASN A 74 11.43 1.16 7.10
N PHE A 75 10.26 1.59 6.61
CA PHE A 75 9.76 1.27 5.28
C PHE A 75 10.74 1.70 4.18
N MET A 76 11.36 2.87 4.29
CA MET A 76 12.41 3.31 3.37
C MET A 76 13.62 2.37 3.27
N LYS A 77 13.91 1.62 4.34
CA LYS A 77 15.02 0.66 4.41
C LYS A 77 14.63 -0.74 3.96
N TRP A 78 13.35 -0.96 3.69
CA TRP A 78 12.85 -2.26 3.26
C TRP A 78 13.38 -2.61 1.87
N LYS A 79 13.82 -3.85 1.68
CA LYS A 79 14.40 -4.33 0.42
C LYS A 79 13.46 -4.14 -0.78
N GLU A 80 12.16 -4.25 -0.57
CA GLU A 80 11.15 -4.11 -1.63
C GLU A 80 10.68 -2.65 -1.84
N TYR A 81 11.13 -1.68 -1.04
CA TYR A 81 10.65 -0.28 -1.07
C TYR A 81 10.72 0.33 -2.47
N LYS A 82 11.88 0.21 -3.13
CA LYS A 82 12.09 0.76 -4.47
C LYS A 82 11.17 0.07 -5.49
N LYS A 83 11.06 -1.25 -5.41
CA LYS A 83 10.24 -2.04 -6.34
C LYS A 83 8.76 -1.70 -6.22
N PHE A 84 8.26 -1.57 -4.99
CA PHE A 84 6.90 -1.12 -4.71
C PHE A 84 6.59 0.20 -5.40
N TRP A 85 7.35 1.26 -5.11
CA TRP A 85 7.08 2.57 -5.68
C TRP A 85 7.24 2.59 -7.20
N GLN A 86 8.23 1.87 -7.75
CA GLN A 86 8.36 1.72 -9.20
C GLN A 86 7.13 1.07 -9.83
N GLN A 87 6.59 0.00 -9.24
CA GLN A 87 5.39 -0.68 -9.74
C GLN A 87 4.15 0.22 -9.63
N VAL A 88 4.00 1.00 -8.56
CA VAL A 88 2.91 1.99 -8.40
C VAL A 88 2.97 3.02 -9.53
N PHE A 89 4.11 3.69 -9.72
CA PHE A 89 4.24 4.76 -10.71
C PHE A 89 4.20 4.27 -12.17
N LEU A 90 4.68 3.05 -12.45
CA LEU A 90 4.63 2.48 -13.80
C LEU A 90 3.23 2.01 -14.20
N TYR A 91 2.38 1.66 -13.22
CA TYR A 91 1.00 1.24 -13.45
C TYR A 91 0.04 2.43 -13.56
N ALA A 92 0.25 3.47 -12.75
CA ALA A 92 -0.56 4.69 -12.73
C ALA A 92 -0.19 5.69 -13.86
N LYS A 93 -0.15 5.22 -15.10
CA LYS A 93 0.14 6.04 -16.29
C LYS A 93 -1.10 6.76 -16.84
#